data_AF-A0A8H9G2S2-F1
#
_entry.id   AF-A0A8H9G2S2-F1
#
_cell.length_a   1.000
_cell.length_b   1.000
_cell.length_c   1.000
_cell.angle_alpha   90.00
_cell.angle_beta   90.00
_cell.angle_gamma   90.00
#
_symmetry.space_group_name_H-M   'P 1'
#
loop_
_entity.id
_entity.type
_entity.pdbx_description
1 polymer ?
#
loop_
_entity_poly.entity_id
_entity_poly.type
_entity_poly.pdbx_seq_one_letter_code
_entity_poly.pdbx_strand_id
1 'polypeptide(L)'
;MLPISTVINFSSFYHTNVIPNDSILFLSKYKLEETILFAYVLKNAFKKPLKEAVQNEIVSIFFKNLDNQTFERLLQLLESDKSVLFSDASLNKLIVELINLNSIKKDEKLSLNTPTFSLDFLNAILLVNEIHYKSVGILERPNSPELLWDILLMQHINSLDEINFSRTSAVKHLIFSKFLSKKSINGLDAINNLLKKNHNLDNIHELNLNILNIFVQHQTSLKSNLFPLKIGPDEKIYSILVNLDYVLCINKFNKTNFTEDELIRRPFLLHEDGNLYLLDIRNFSLIMDKFWIFFLFKSNCMKLIDSTLSNINSFLSFIGKEYYEKFFLLNLIKDLNKKYVEVFPSDDQNRPDISILIDKRIIYLIEIKSSSLHFNTLLDQNTAKFKEFIDKNFAKEKKGSNQLIRCIDILHKNYKKLYQIKDIDKLIVVPIIIYTEHHLNKPMVNKYVNESFYGNILSKKYNFKEVLPLTMIYYDFFTENIFLLKNHSRLLKIIIRDYWKYIRKKDKIYMKFQSAQNYMEASISFDDYAIGKYGFYKTSPKDIFKNINRIFNLEN
;
A
#
# COMPACT_ATOMS: atom_id res chain seq x y z
N MET A 1 -8.00 4.06 11.70
CA MET A 1 -8.12 2.59 11.83
C MET A 1 -9.44 2.21 11.17
N LEU A 2 -9.39 1.48 10.06
CA LEU A 2 -10.60 0.96 9.43
C LEU A 2 -11.06 -0.24 10.28
N PRO A 3 -12.26 -0.24 10.87
CA PRO A 3 -12.83 -1.47 11.43
C PRO A 3 -12.97 -2.50 10.30
N ILE A 4 -12.94 -3.80 10.63
CA ILE A 4 -13.48 -4.81 9.72
C ILE A 4 -14.98 -4.53 9.68
N SER A 5 -15.41 -3.74 8.70
CA SER A 5 -16.82 -3.47 8.48
C SER A 5 -17.47 -4.68 7.87
N THR A 6 -18.62 -5.06 8.42
CA THR A 6 -19.51 -6.03 7.80
C THR A 6 -19.93 -5.48 6.43
N VAL A 7 -19.78 -6.27 5.37
CA VAL A 7 -20.23 -5.84 4.04
C VAL A 7 -21.67 -6.31 3.85
N ILE A 8 -22.57 -5.41 3.48
CA ILE A 8 -23.98 -5.75 3.24
C ILE A 8 -24.03 -6.68 2.01
N ASN A 9 -24.66 -7.84 2.16
CA ASN A 9 -24.81 -8.83 1.08
C ASN A 9 -26.29 -9.05 0.75
N PHE A 10 -26.55 -9.74 -0.36
CA PHE A 10 -27.91 -9.94 -0.87
C PHE A 10 -28.81 -10.66 0.15
N SER A 11 -28.30 -11.72 0.78
CA SER A 11 -29.07 -12.50 1.74
C SER A 11 -29.43 -11.73 3.00
N SER A 12 -28.52 -10.90 3.52
CA SER A 12 -28.78 -10.03 4.69
C SER A 12 -29.74 -8.89 4.37
N PHE A 13 -29.69 -8.34 3.15
CA PHE A 13 -30.56 -7.25 2.73
C PHE A 13 -32.00 -7.71 2.53
N TYR A 14 -32.20 -8.81 1.77
CA TYR A 14 -33.52 -9.32 1.40
C TYR A 14 -34.08 -10.41 2.34
N HIS A 15 -33.32 -10.81 3.37
CA HIS A 15 -33.69 -11.91 4.27
C HIS A 15 -34.04 -13.21 3.53
N THR A 16 -33.23 -13.57 2.54
CA THR A 16 -33.46 -14.75 1.68
C THR A 16 -32.21 -15.61 1.56
N ASN A 17 -32.41 -16.93 1.50
CA ASN A 17 -31.36 -17.89 1.18
C ASN A 17 -31.31 -18.21 -0.33
N VAL A 18 -32.25 -17.70 -1.11
CA VAL A 18 -32.31 -17.88 -2.56
C VAL A 18 -31.52 -16.77 -3.22
N ILE A 19 -30.34 -17.10 -3.73
CA ILE A 19 -29.44 -16.18 -4.42
C ILE A 19 -29.65 -16.35 -5.93
N PRO A 20 -29.98 -15.28 -6.67
CA PRO A 20 -30.04 -15.29 -8.13
C PRO A 20 -28.75 -15.82 -8.79
N ASN A 21 -28.87 -16.70 -9.78
CA ASN A 21 -27.72 -17.33 -10.46
C ASN A 21 -26.98 -16.40 -11.44
N ASP A 22 -27.68 -15.48 -12.11
CA ASP A 22 -27.15 -14.66 -13.23
C ASP A 22 -27.26 -13.15 -12.93
N SER A 23 -26.67 -12.73 -11.83
CA SER A 23 -26.94 -11.48 -11.12
C SER A 23 -26.40 -10.19 -11.75
N ILE A 24 -25.47 -10.27 -12.70
CA ILE A 24 -24.84 -9.06 -13.29
C ILE A 24 -25.48 -8.69 -14.63
N LEU A 25 -26.28 -9.60 -15.21
CA LEU A 25 -27.04 -9.33 -16.43
C LEU A 25 -28.01 -8.16 -16.27
N PHE A 26 -28.46 -7.84 -15.05
CA PHE A 26 -29.29 -6.65 -14.78
C PHE A 26 -28.66 -5.37 -15.32
N LEU A 27 -27.33 -5.28 -15.29
CA LEU A 27 -26.60 -4.11 -15.75
C LEU A 27 -26.20 -4.17 -17.22
N SER A 28 -26.28 -5.34 -17.87
CA SER A 28 -25.85 -5.54 -19.26
C SER A 28 -26.65 -4.73 -20.28
N LYS A 29 -27.86 -4.30 -19.91
CA LYS A 29 -28.74 -3.46 -20.75
C LYS A 29 -28.32 -1.98 -20.79
N TYR A 30 -27.58 -1.50 -19.79
CA TYR A 30 -27.14 -0.11 -19.71
C TYR A 30 -25.80 0.10 -20.43
N LYS A 31 -25.51 1.36 -20.75
CA LYS A 31 -24.23 1.74 -21.35
C LYS A 31 -23.07 1.50 -20.38
N LEU A 32 -22.07 0.76 -20.85
CA LEU A 32 -21.01 0.21 -20.01
C LEU A 32 -20.08 1.30 -19.47
N GLU A 33 -19.64 2.22 -20.32
CA GLU A 33 -18.77 3.34 -19.93
C GLU A 33 -19.42 4.17 -18.81
N GLU A 34 -20.71 4.48 -18.95
CA GLU A 34 -21.47 5.27 -17.98
C GLU A 34 -21.69 4.50 -16.67
N THR A 35 -21.98 3.20 -16.75
CA THR A 35 -22.15 2.33 -15.57
C THR A 35 -20.85 2.19 -14.78
N ILE A 36 -19.71 2.06 -15.49
CA ILE A 36 -18.38 2.02 -14.87
C ILE A 36 -18.06 3.36 -14.21
N LEU A 37 -18.32 4.48 -14.89
CA LEU A 37 -18.12 5.80 -14.29
C LEU A 37 -18.97 5.96 -13.04
N PHE A 38 -20.26 5.59 -13.08
CA PHE A 38 -21.15 5.63 -11.92
C PHE A 38 -20.59 4.82 -10.75
N ALA A 39 -20.13 3.59 -11.00
CA ALA A 39 -19.48 2.77 -9.99
C ALA A 39 -18.27 3.47 -9.36
N TYR A 40 -17.39 4.07 -10.16
CA TYR A 40 -16.22 4.78 -9.64
C TYR A 40 -16.55 6.08 -8.90
N VAL A 41 -17.55 6.84 -9.33
CA VAL A 41 -17.99 8.03 -8.57
C VAL A 41 -18.54 7.59 -7.21
N LEU A 42 -19.37 6.54 -7.17
CA LEU A 42 -19.85 5.95 -5.93
C LEU A 42 -18.68 5.49 -5.04
N LYS A 43 -17.72 4.75 -5.61
CA LYS A 43 -16.48 4.32 -4.94
C LYS A 43 -15.78 5.48 -4.26
N ASN A 44 -15.51 6.54 -5.02
CA ASN A 44 -14.75 7.70 -4.54
C ASN A 44 -15.52 8.50 -3.48
N ALA A 45 -16.85 8.54 -3.56
CA ALA A 45 -17.68 9.15 -2.54
C ALA A 45 -17.56 8.40 -1.19
N PHE A 46 -17.59 7.07 -1.20
CA PHE A 46 -17.52 6.23 0.02
C PHE A 46 -16.11 6.12 0.67
N LYS A 47 -15.05 6.69 0.07
CA LYS A 47 -13.65 6.54 0.54
C LYS A 47 -13.27 7.31 1.80
N LYS A 48 -13.95 8.41 2.13
CA LYS A 48 -13.58 9.19 3.32
C LYS A 48 -13.97 8.39 4.59
N PRO A 49 -13.27 8.53 5.73
CA PRO A 49 -13.84 8.15 7.02
C PRO A 49 -15.01 9.09 7.29
N LEU A 50 -16.16 8.73 6.75
CA LEU A 50 -17.34 9.55 6.77
C LEU A 50 -17.98 9.43 8.14
N LYS A 51 -18.33 10.58 8.72
CA LYS A 51 -19.36 10.60 9.76
C LYS A 51 -20.64 10.00 9.14
N GLU A 52 -21.44 9.28 9.92
CA GLU A 52 -22.71 8.66 9.50
C GLU A 52 -23.56 9.58 8.61
N ALA A 53 -23.65 10.87 8.96
CA ALA A 53 -24.37 11.89 8.19
C ALA A 53 -23.97 12.01 6.71
N VAL A 54 -22.70 11.75 6.36
CA VAL A 54 -22.23 11.85 4.97
C VAL A 54 -22.45 10.54 4.19
N GLN A 55 -22.51 9.40 4.87
CA GLN A 55 -22.89 8.14 4.20
C GLN A 55 -24.34 8.20 3.74
N ASN A 56 -25.24 8.71 4.59
CA ASN A 56 -26.66 8.88 4.25
C ASN A 56 -26.83 9.87 3.08
N GLU A 57 -26.07 10.96 3.05
CA GLU A 57 -26.08 11.92 1.94
C GLU A 57 -25.64 11.27 0.62
N ILE A 58 -24.58 10.46 0.63
CA ILE A 58 -24.12 9.75 -0.57
C ILE A 58 -25.17 8.75 -1.03
N VAL A 59 -25.72 7.93 -0.13
CA VAL A 59 -26.81 6.99 -0.48
C VAL A 59 -27.99 7.75 -1.09
N SER A 60 -28.37 8.89 -0.49
CA SER A 60 -29.43 9.76 -1.02
C SER A 60 -29.11 10.25 -2.43
N ILE A 61 -27.87 10.62 -2.74
CA ILE A 61 -27.50 11.10 -4.08
C ILE A 61 -27.58 9.98 -5.13
N PHE A 62 -27.00 8.81 -4.84
CA PHE A 62 -26.84 7.73 -5.82
C PHE A 62 -28.04 6.79 -5.91
N PHE A 63 -28.84 6.71 -4.86
CA PHE A 63 -29.98 5.80 -4.75
C PHE A 63 -31.31 6.51 -4.47
N LYS A 64 -31.42 7.84 -4.71
CA LYS A 64 -32.68 8.62 -4.57
C LYS A 64 -33.89 8.05 -5.32
N ASN A 65 -33.65 7.28 -6.39
CA ASN A 65 -34.73 6.75 -7.22
C ASN A 65 -35.23 5.39 -6.74
N LEU A 66 -34.65 4.80 -5.67
CA LEU A 66 -35.20 3.60 -5.06
C LEU A 66 -36.59 3.89 -4.47
N ASP A 67 -37.41 2.85 -4.36
CA ASP A 67 -38.63 2.94 -3.56
C ASP A 67 -38.29 3.18 -2.08
N ASN A 68 -39.19 3.85 -1.37
CA ASN A 68 -38.96 4.26 0.03
C ASN A 68 -38.61 3.06 0.92
N GLN A 69 -39.22 1.88 0.71
CA GLN A 69 -38.95 0.72 1.56
C GLN A 69 -37.52 0.20 1.38
N THR A 70 -37.08 0.05 0.13
CA THR A 70 -35.70 -0.38 -0.19
C THR A 70 -34.69 0.66 0.29
N PHE A 71 -34.98 1.95 0.12
CA PHE A 71 -34.11 3.05 0.53
C PHE A 71 -33.91 3.09 2.06
N GLU A 72 -35.00 3.09 2.82
CA GLU A 72 -34.95 3.10 4.30
C GLU A 72 -34.24 1.85 4.85
N ARG A 73 -34.44 0.69 4.23
CA ARG A 73 -33.76 -0.54 4.61
C ARG A 73 -32.23 -0.44 4.43
N LEU A 74 -31.79 0.16 3.33
CA LEU A 74 -30.36 0.37 3.06
C LEU A 74 -29.73 1.29 4.12
N LEU A 75 -30.39 2.41 4.44
CA LEU A 75 -29.91 3.32 5.48
C LEU A 75 -29.84 2.63 6.84
N GLN A 76 -30.88 1.89 7.22
CA GLN A 76 -30.93 1.17 8.48
C GLN A 76 -29.72 0.22 8.67
N LEU A 77 -29.36 -0.54 7.63
CA LEU A 77 -28.24 -1.50 7.70
C LEU A 77 -26.87 -0.82 7.77
N LEU A 78 -26.72 0.35 7.15
CA LEU A 78 -25.50 1.15 7.24
C LEU A 78 -25.33 1.75 8.64
N GLU A 79 -26.42 2.16 9.28
CA GLU A 79 -26.42 2.75 10.62
C GLU A 79 -26.24 1.72 11.75
N SER A 80 -26.90 0.56 11.70
CA SER A 80 -26.99 -0.38 12.84
C SER A 80 -25.69 -1.12 13.15
N ASP A 81 -24.93 -1.51 12.12
CA ASP A 81 -23.88 -2.53 12.26
C ASP A 81 -22.46 -2.03 11.91
N LYS A 82 -22.29 -0.71 11.70
CA LYS A 82 -21.07 -0.14 11.07
C LYS A 82 -20.73 -0.85 9.75
N SER A 83 -21.78 -1.30 9.06
CA SER A 83 -21.65 -2.01 7.80
C SER A 83 -21.25 -1.05 6.69
N VAL A 84 -20.67 -1.59 5.63
CA VAL A 84 -20.40 -0.86 4.40
C VAL A 84 -21.16 -1.50 3.25
N LEU A 85 -21.57 -0.67 2.29
CA LEU A 85 -22.29 -1.17 1.11
C LEU A 85 -21.39 -2.05 0.22
N PHE A 86 -20.10 -1.73 0.09
CA PHE A 86 -19.14 -2.52 -0.67
C PHE A 86 -17.72 -2.30 -0.16
N SER A 87 -16.84 -3.25 -0.47
CA SER A 87 -15.38 -3.06 -0.42
C SER A 87 -14.86 -2.66 -1.80
N ASP A 88 -13.64 -2.13 -1.85
CA ASP A 88 -12.98 -1.83 -3.13
C ASP A 88 -12.82 -3.06 -4.02
N ALA A 89 -12.62 -4.23 -3.40
CA ALA A 89 -12.47 -5.49 -4.13
C ALA A 89 -13.79 -5.91 -4.78
N SER A 90 -14.90 -5.89 -4.03
CA SER A 90 -16.22 -6.21 -4.59
C SER A 90 -16.55 -5.34 -5.79
N LEU A 91 -16.29 -4.03 -5.69
CA LEU A 91 -16.63 -3.13 -6.78
C LEU A 91 -15.71 -3.30 -8.00
N ASN A 92 -14.41 -3.55 -7.79
CA ASN A 92 -13.50 -3.88 -8.88
C ASN A 92 -13.94 -5.18 -9.59
N LYS A 93 -14.40 -6.20 -8.85
CA LYS A 93 -14.96 -7.43 -9.43
C LYS A 93 -16.19 -7.16 -10.30
N LEU A 94 -17.13 -6.36 -9.79
CA LEU A 94 -18.31 -5.95 -10.56
C LEU A 94 -17.89 -5.30 -11.89
N ILE A 95 -16.93 -4.36 -11.87
CA ILE A 95 -16.44 -3.68 -13.07
C ILE A 95 -15.80 -4.67 -14.06
N VAL A 96 -14.97 -5.59 -13.56
CA VAL A 96 -14.33 -6.62 -14.38
C VAL A 96 -15.38 -7.52 -15.05
N GLU A 97 -16.39 -7.94 -14.31
CA GLU A 97 -17.49 -8.76 -14.83
C GLU A 97 -18.28 -7.99 -15.88
N LEU A 98 -18.59 -6.71 -15.66
CA LEU A 98 -19.24 -5.85 -16.65
C LEU A 98 -18.44 -5.73 -17.95
N ILE A 99 -17.10 -5.59 -17.86
CA ILE A 99 -16.23 -5.54 -19.04
C ILE A 99 -16.22 -6.90 -19.77
N ASN A 100 -16.20 -8.00 -19.03
CA ASN A 100 -16.23 -9.35 -19.64
C ASN A 100 -17.57 -9.67 -20.32
N LEU A 101 -18.65 -8.98 -19.93
CA LEU A 101 -19.98 -9.07 -20.55
C LEU A 101 -20.18 -8.10 -21.73
N ASN A 102 -19.14 -7.37 -22.16
CA ASN A 102 -19.22 -6.36 -23.22
C ASN A 102 -19.67 -6.90 -24.59
N SER A 103 -19.77 -8.22 -24.77
CA SER A 103 -20.30 -8.88 -25.97
C SER A 103 -21.84 -8.90 -26.05
N ILE A 104 -22.55 -8.56 -24.98
CA ILE A 104 -24.02 -8.53 -24.95
C ILE A 104 -24.52 -7.22 -25.58
N LYS A 105 -25.54 -7.31 -26.45
CA LYS A 105 -26.18 -6.14 -27.09
C LYS A 105 -26.75 -5.21 -26.01
N LYS A 106 -26.30 -3.95 -26.03
CA LYS A 106 -26.75 -2.89 -25.11
C LYS A 106 -27.88 -2.08 -25.71
N ASP A 107 -28.79 -1.59 -24.88
CA ASP A 107 -29.76 -0.59 -25.29
C ASP A 107 -29.19 0.80 -25.00
N GLU A 108 -28.76 1.50 -26.05
CA GLU A 108 -28.13 2.83 -25.95
C GLU A 108 -29.06 3.92 -25.40
N LYS A 109 -30.36 3.64 -25.19
CA LYS A 109 -31.36 4.63 -24.76
C LYS A 109 -31.72 4.57 -23.27
N LEU A 110 -31.23 3.58 -22.51
CA LEU A 110 -31.60 3.45 -21.10
C LEU A 110 -30.83 4.45 -20.22
N SER A 111 -31.58 5.27 -19.47
CA SER A 111 -31.02 6.26 -18.56
C SER A 111 -30.61 5.65 -17.22
N LEU A 112 -29.44 6.08 -16.70
CA LEU A 112 -28.99 5.76 -15.34
C LEU A 112 -29.83 6.48 -14.26
N ASN A 113 -30.58 7.52 -14.60
CA ASN A 113 -31.40 8.28 -13.65
C ASN A 113 -32.82 7.69 -13.52
N THR A 114 -32.92 6.37 -13.35
CA THR A 114 -34.20 5.66 -13.24
C THR A 114 -34.27 4.81 -11.97
N PRO A 115 -35.47 4.57 -11.41
CA PRO A 115 -35.66 3.62 -10.31
C PRO A 115 -35.13 2.23 -10.62
N THR A 116 -35.34 1.77 -11.86
CA THR A 116 -34.88 0.46 -12.34
C THR A 116 -33.36 0.36 -12.30
N PHE A 117 -32.62 1.38 -12.77
CA PHE A 117 -31.16 1.38 -12.70
C PHE A 117 -30.67 1.35 -11.25
N SER A 118 -31.21 2.20 -10.38
CA SER A 118 -30.80 2.24 -8.97
C SER A 118 -30.99 0.89 -8.28
N LEU A 119 -32.10 0.19 -8.55
CA LEU A 119 -32.36 -1.14 -8.00
C LEU A 119 -31.45 -2.21 -8.62
N ASP A 120 -31.30 -2.22 -9.94
CA ASP A 120 -30.42 -3.17 -10.65
C ASP A 120 -28.97 -3.05 -10.16
N PHE A 121 -28.50 -1.81 -9.98
CA PHE A 121 -27.14 -1.52 -9.53
C PHE A 121 -26.92 -1.90 -8.06
N LEU A 122 -27.89 -1.61 -7.18
CA LEU A 122 -27.85 -2.07 -5.78
C LEU A 122 -27.80 -3.60 -5.72
N ASN A 123 -28.68 -4.28 -6.47
CA ASN A 123 -28.71 -5.74 -6.53
C ASN A 123 -27.40 -6.34 -7.02
N ALA A 124 -26.81 -5.77 -8.08
CA ALA A 124 -25.52 -6.21 -8.58
C ALA A 124 -24.42 -6.10 -7.51
N ILE A 125 -24.35 -4.98 -6.78
CA ILE A 125 -23.39 -4.83 -5.67
C ILE A 125 -23.62 -5.89 -4.58
N LEU A 126 -24.86 -6.04 -4.12
CA LEU A 126 -25.21 -6.97 -3.05
C LEU A 126 -24.90 -8.42 -3.42
N LEU A 127 -25.10 -8.79 -4.68
CA LEU A 127 -24.84 -10.13 -5.20
C LEU A 127 -23.34 -10.39 -5.38
N VAL A 128 -22.59 -9.41 -5.87
CA VAL A 128 -21.13 -9.51 -5.93
C VAL A 128 -20.54 -9.61 -4.53
N ASN A 129 -21.06 -8.87 -3.54
CA ASN A 129 -20.67 -9.03 -2.14
C ASN A 129 -20.98 -10.44 -1.63
N GLU A 130 -22.19 -10.96 -1.89
CA GLU A 130 -22.57 -12.33 -1.51
C GLU A 130 -21.58 -13.35 -2.08
N ILE A 131 -21.37 -13.35 -3.40
CA ILE A 131 -20.46 -14.28 -4.08
C ILE A 131 -19.03 -14.12 -3.57
N HIS A 132 -18.59 -12.87 -3.36
CA HIS A 132 -17.24 -12.58 -2.90
C HIS A 132 -16.97 -13.08 -1.47
N TYR A 133 -17.93 -12.90 -0.55
CA TYR A 133 -17.74 -13.20 0.87
C TYR A 133 -18.26 -14.57 1.32
N LYS A 134 -19.13 -15.24 0.54
CA LYS A 134 -19.71 -16.56 0.85
C LYS A 134 -18.67 -17.67 1.02
N SER A 135 -17.48 -17.54 0.43
CA SER A 135 -16.44 -18.58 0.44
C SER A 135 -15.55 -18.61 1.68
N VAL A 136 -15.57 -17.59 2.54
CA VAL A 136 -14.49 -17.42 3.55
C VAL A 136 -14.86 -17.83 4.96
N GLY A 137 -16.14 -18.16 5.22
CA GLY A 137 -16.56 -18.77 6.49
C GLY A 137 -16.06 -18.00 7.71
N ILE A 138 -15.99 -16.67 7.61
CA ILE A 138 -15.27 -15.80 8.56
C ILE A 138 -15.78 -16.00 9.99
N LEU A 139 -17.08 -16.27 10.13
CA LEU A 139 -17.74 -16.48 11.42
C LEU A 139 -17.47 -17.87 12.03
N GLU A 140 -17.01 -18.83 11.24
CA GLU A 140 -16.82 -20.23 11.66
C GLU A 140 -15.35 -20.57 11.98
N ARG A 141 -14.41 -19.69 11.62
CA ARG A 141 -12.97 -19.92 11.78
C ARG A 141 -12.42 -19.34 13.08
N PRO A 142 -11.46 -20.01 13.73
CA PRO A 142 -10.79 -19.44 14.90
C PRO A 142 -9.94 -18.21 14.51
N ASN A 143 -9.91 -17.22 15.40
CA ASN A 143 -9.05 -16.05 15.26
C ASN A 143 -7.59 -16.48 15.09
N SER A 144 -7.02 -16.17 13.94
CA SER A 144 -5.66 -16.50 13.51
C SER A 144 -5.10 -15.38 12.64
N PRO A 145 -3.76 -15.27 12.50
CA PRO A 145 -3.15 -14.36 11.53
C PRO A 145 -3.72 -14.58 10.11
N GLU A 146 -3.91 -15.85 9.72
CA GLU A 146 -4.45 -16.22 8.42
C GLU A 146 -5.88 -15.72 8.22
N LEU A 147 -6.77 -15.87 9.22
CA LEU A 147 -8.13 -15.33 9.12
C LEU A 147 -8.14 -13.80 8.94
N LEU A 148 -7.30 -13.08 9.69
CA LEU A 148 -7.20 -11.63 9.54
C LEU A 148 -6.63 -11.24 8.17
N TRP A 149 -5.62 -11.96 7.69
CA TRP A 149 -5.07 -11.71 6.36
C TRP A 149 -6.08 -12.02 5.25
N ASP A 150 -6.87 -13.10 5.36
CA ASP A 150 -7.98 -13.38 4.44
C ASP A 150 -8.92 -12.19 4.36
N ILE A 151 -9.43 -11.71 5.50
CA ILE A 151 -10.35 -10.56 5.56
C ILE A 151 -9.71 -9.31 4.92
N LEU A 152 -8.47 -9.00 5.29
CA LEU A 152 -7.77 -7.80 4.80
C LEU A 152 -7.43 -7.86 3.31
N LEU A 153 -7.11 -9.05 2.79
CA LEU A 153 -6.87 -9.28 1.36
C LEU A 153 -8.19 -9.19 0.59
N MET A 154 -9.27 -9.82 1.08
CA MET A 154 -10.59 -9.71 0.47
C MET A 154 -11.11 -8.28 0.43
N GLN A 155 -10.84 -7.46 1.45
CA GLN A 155 -11.31 -6.07 1.46
C GLN A 155 -10.39 -5.12 0.67
N HIS A 156 -9.30 -5.63 0.06
CA HIS A 156 -8.25 -4.81 -0.57
C HIS A 156 -7.80 -3.65 0.34
N ILE A 157 -7.71 -3.89 1.65
CA ILE A 157 -7.11 -2.93 2.60
C ILE A 157 -5.61 -2.96 2.38
N ASN A 158 -5.20 -2.32 1.28
CA ASN A 158 -3.83 -2.20 0.82
C ASN A 158 -3.31 -0.87 1.35
N SER A 159 -2.20 -0.96 2.07
CA SER A 159 -1.51 0.11 2.79
C SER A 159 -0.92 1.23 1.92
N LEU A 160 -1.21 1.28 0.62
CA LEU A 160 -0.93 2.47 -0.20
C LEU A 160 -2.15 3.38 -0.20
N ASP A 161 -2.13 4.31 0.75
CA ASP A 161 -3.13 5.36 0.83
C ASP A 161 -2.76 6.53 -0.11
N GLU A 162 -3.77 7.29 -0.51
CA GLU A 162 -3.67 8.61 -1.13
C GLU A 162 -2.73 9.53 -0.33
N ILE A 163 -2.76 9.38 1.00
CA ILE A 163 -1.88 10.07 1.94
C ILE A 163 -0.40 9.84 1.60
N ASN A 164 0.02 8.61 1.30
CA ASN A 164 1.42 8.31 0.98
C ASN A 164 1.85 9.00 -0.32
N PHE A 165 0.97 9.01 -1.33
CA PHE A 165 1.25 9.70 -2.60
C PHE A 165 1.53 11.19 -2.34
N SER A 166 0.60 11.85 -1.64
CA SER A 166 0.63 13.29 -1.42
C SER A 166 1.82 13.77 -0.59
N ARG A 167 2.40 12.90 0.25
CA ARG A 167 3.43 13.26 1.22
C ARG A 167 4.84 12.97 0.76
N THR A 168 5.10 11.80 0.18
CA THR A 168 6.47 11.34 -0.10
C THR A 168 6.74 10.93 -1.54
N SER A 169 5.72 10.68 -2.38
CA SER A 169 5.95 10.13 -3.72
C SER A 169 6.79 11.04 -4.62
N ALA A 170 6.47 12.34 -4.66
CA ALA A 170 7.20 13.31 -5.46
C ALA A 170 8.70 13.34 -5.12
N VAL A 171 9.03 13.37 -3.82
CA VAL A 171 10.43 13.45 -3.38
C VAL A 171 11.16 12.13 -3.60
N LYS A 172 10.49 10.98 -3.40
CA LYS A 172 11.04 9.66 -3.74
C LYS A 172 11.41 9.55 -5.22
N HIS A 173 10.57 10.05 -6.11
CA HIS A 173 10.86 10.08 -7.55
C HIS A 173 12.09 10.91 -7.89
N LEU A 174 12.28 12.05 -7.22
CA LEU A 174 13.48 12.88 -7.38
C LEU A 174 14.75 12.18 -6.88
N ILE A 175 14.67 11.50 -5.73
CA ILE A 175 15.77 10.67 -5.21
C ILE A 175 16.11 9.55 -6.21
N PHE A 176 15.10 8.89 -6.76
CA PHE A 176 15.28 7.84 -7.76
C PHE A 176 15.89 8.37 -9.06
N SER A 177 15.45 9.53 -9.53
CA SER A 177 16.04 10.21 -10.70
C SER A 177 17.51 10.57 -10.44
N LYS A 178 17.84 11.04 -9.23
CA LYS A 178 19.22 11.30 -8.81
C LYS A 178 20.05 10.01 -8.77
N PHE A 179 19.49 8.92 -8.29
CA PHE A 179 20.13 7.60 -8.33
C PHE A 179 20.45 7.19 -9.78
N LEU A 180 19.47 7.28 -10.67
CA LEU A 180 19.64 6.94 -12.08
C LEU A 180 20.74 7.80 -12.72
N SER A 181 20.75 9.11 -12.47
CA SER A 181 21.80 10.02 -12.99
C SER A 181 23.22 9.60 -12.62
N LYS A 182 23.39 8.98 -11.44
CA LYS A 182 24.70 8.52 -10.96
C LYS A 182 25.08 7.14 -11.47
N LYS A 183 24.11 6.32 -11.86
CA LYS A 183 24.32 4.91 -12.24
C LYS A 183 24.29 4.69 -13.74
N SER A 184 23.54 5.49 -14.49
CA SER A 184 23.39 5.33 -15.93
C SER A 184 24.67 5.65 -16.70
N ILE A 185 25.03 4.77 -17.63
CA ILE A 185 26.03 4.96 -18.67
C ILE A 185 25.60 6.18 -19.49
N ASN A 186 26.43 7.24 -19.49
CA ASN A 186 26.17 8.54 -20.12
C ASN A 186 25.09 9.40 -19.43
N GLY A 187 24.79 9.17 -18.15
CA GLY A 187 23.90 10.03 -17.37
C GLY A 187 22.42 9.96 -17.81
N LEU A 188 21.60 10.89 -17.30
CA LEU A 188 20.16 10.89 -17.54
C LEU A 188 19.78 11.16 -19.00
N ASP A 189 20.63 11.80 -19.78
CA ASP A 189 20.30 12.18 -21.17
C ASP A 189 20.04 10.96 -22.06
N ALA A 190 20.80 9.87 -21.86
CA ALA A 190 20.58 8.62 -22.59
C ALA A 190 19.20 8.01 -22.26
N ILE A 191 18.80 8.07 -20.98
CA ILE A 191 17.48 7.61 -20.54
C ILE A 191 16.38 8.52 -21.13
N ASN A 192 16.53 9.84 -21.02
CA ASN A 192 15.57 10.81 -21.54
C ASN A 192 15.35 10.66 -23.06
N ASN A 193 16.42 10.47 -23.82
CA ASN A 193 16.32 10.23 -25.27
C ASN A 193 15.53 8.96 -25.60
N LEU A 194 15.72 7.89 -24.82
CA LEU A 194 14.99 6.64 -25.00
C LEU A 194 13.51 6.79 -24.62
N LEU A 195 13.22 7.50 -23.53
CA LEU A 195 11.85 7.80 -23.09
C LEU A 195 11.12 8.68 -24.10
N LYS A 196 11.77 9.69 -24.65
CA LYS A 196 11.22 10.57 -25.69
C LYS A 196 10.87 9.79 -26.93
N LYS A 197 11.80 8.96 -27.41
CA LYS A 197 11.62 8.14 -28.61
C LYS A 197 10.47 7.13 -28.48
N ASN A 198 10.37 6.47 -27.33
CA ASN A 198 9.44 5.34 -27.17
C ASN A 198 8.07 5.76 -26.61
N HIS A 199 7.99 6.87 -25.86
CA HIS A 199 6.81 7.20 -25.05
C HIS A 199 6.40 8.67 -25.09
N ASN A 200 7.07 9.52 -25.89
CA ASN A 200 6.80 10.96 -25.95
C ASN A 200 6.98 11.68 -24.60
N LEU A 201 7.89 11.17 -23.75
CA LEU A 201 8.30 11.80 -22.50
C LEU A 201 9.61 12.54 -22.72
N ASP A 202 9.62 13.87 -22.62
CA ASP A 202 10.81 14.70 -22.84
C ASP A 202 11.90 14.43 -21.80
N ASN A 203 11.50 14.11 -20.56
CA ASN A 203 12.44 13.75 -19.51
C ASN A 203 11.79 12.90 -18.41
N ILE A 204 12.64 12.33 -17.56
CA ILE A 204 12.25 11.45 -16.46
C ILE A 204 11.36 12.11 -15.40
N HIS A 205 11.36 13.43 -15.27
CA HIS A 205 10.55 14.17 -14.31
C HIS A 205 9.14 14.45 -14.81
N GLU A 206 8.94 14.43 -16.12
CA GLU A 206 7.68 14.83 -16.75
C GLU A 206 6.49 13.96 -16.29
N LEU A 207 6.67 12.64 -16.18
CA LEU A 207 5.57 11.79 -15.70
C LEU A 207 5.16 12.17 -14.28
N ASN A 208 6.13 12.34 -13.37
CA ASN A 208 5.86 12.69 -11.97
C ASN A 208 5.13 14.03 -11.87
N LEU A 209 5.60 15.07 -12.59
CA LEU A 209 4.96 16.38 -12.61
C LEU A 209 3.52 16.31 -13.12
N ASN A 210 3.29 15.56 -14.19
CA ASN A 210 1.94 15.39 -14.74
C ASN A 210 1.02 14.62 -13.78
N ILE A 211 1.47 13.52 -13.18
CA ILE A 211 0.67 12.76 -12.21
C ILE A 211 0.38 13.60 -10.95
N LEU A 212 1.34 14.43 -10.49
CA LEU A 212 1.13 15.38 -9.40
C LEU A 212 0.11 16.47 -9.76
N ASN A 213 0.17 17.01 -10.98
CA ASN A 213 -0.80 17.99 -11.45
C ASN A 213 -2.22 17.41 -11.49
N ILE A 214 -2.36 16.20 -12.03
CA ILE A 214 -3.62 15.44 -12.04
C ILE A 214 -4.11 15.24 -10.60
N PHE A 215 -3.22 14.89 -9.67
CA PHE A 215 -3.58 14.75 -8.26
C PHE A 215 -4.14 16.05 -7.67
N VAL A 216 -3.46 17.18 -7.88
CA VAL A 216 -3.88 18.50 -7.38
C VAL A 216 -5.21 18.93 -7.99
N GLN A 217 -5.39 18.72 -9.30
CA GLN A 217 -6.65 18.99 -9.99
C GLN A 217 -7.80 18.14 -9.42
N HIS A 218 -7.56 16.85 -9.19
CA HIS A 218 -8.56 15.96 -8.59
C HIS A 218 -8.94 16.38 -7.16
N GLN A 219 -7.97 16.76 -6.33
CA GLN A 219 -8.26 17.30 -4.99
C GLN A 219 -9.12 18.56 -5.03
N THR A 220 -8.95 19.37 -6.08
CA THR A 220 -9.73 20.59 -6.30
C THR A 220 -11.13 20.27 -6.83
N SER A 221 -11.27 19.28 -7.72
CA SER A 221 -12.57 18.85 -8.27
C SER A 221 -13.45 18.17 -7.23
N LEU A 222 -12.88 17.33 -6.35
CA LEU A 222 -13.61 16.68 -5.27
C LEU A 222 -14.21 17.66 -4.26
N LYS A 223 -13.59 18.83 -4.06
CA LYS A 223 -14.13 19.88 -3.19
C LYS A 223 -15.28 20.66 -3.81
N SER A 224 -15.41 20.63 -5.13
CA SER A 224 -16.38 21.46 -5.86
C SER A 224 -17.61 20.69 -6.29
N ASN A 225 -17.48 19.56 -7.00
CA ASN A 225 -18.63 18.99 -7.72
C ASN A 225 -18.73 17.44 -7.72
N LEU A 226 -17.91 16.69 -6.98
CA LEU A 226 -17.87 15.21 -6.96
C LEU A 226 -17.66 14.52 -8.32
N PHE A 227 -17.45 15.26 -9.42
CA PHE A 227 -17.21 14.66 -10.74
C PHE A 227 -15.79 14.09 -10.86
N PRO A 228 -15.64 12.97 -11.59
CA PRO A 228 -14.33 12.45 -11.95
C PRO A 228 -13.55 13.49 -12.75
N LEU A 229 -12.24 13.56 -12.51
CA LEU A 229 -11.37 14.46 -13.25
C LEU A 229 -11.34 14.04 -14.72
N LYS A 230 -11.52 15.03 -15.61
CA LYS A 230 -11.55 14.87 -17.07
C LYS A 230 -10.27 15.43 -17.68
N ILE A 231 -9.65 14.68 -18.58
CA ILE A 231 -8.46 15.07 -19.34
C ILE A 231 -8.80 15.03 -20.84
N GLY A 232 -8.59 16.16 -21.51
CA GLY A 232 -8.88 16.33 -22.93
C GLY A 232 -7.80 15.76 -23.86
N PRO A 233 -8.14 15.40 -25.11
CA PRO A 233 -7.19 14.88 -26.10
C PRO A 233 -6.09 15.87 -26.48
N ASP A 234 -6.35 17.17 -26.34
CA ASP A 234 -5.40 18.25 -26.63
C ASP A 234 -4.35 18.44 -25.52
N GLU A 235 -4.56 17.82 -24.34
CA GLU A 235 -3.60 17.90 -23.25
C GLU A 235 -2.42 16.97 -23.49
N LYS A 236 -1.18 17.47 -23.35
CA LYS A 236 0.05 16.69 -23.58
C LYS A 236 0.05 15.33 -22.85
N ILE A 237 -0.43 15.33 -21.60
CA ILE A 237 -0.50 14.15 -20.74
C ILE A 237 -1.43 13.06 -21.30
N TYR A 238 -2.43 13.40 -22.11
CA TYR A 238 -3.32 12.43 -22.73
C TYR A 238 -2.53 11.39 -23.53
N SER A 239 -1.68 11.86 -24.45
CA SER A 239 -0.86 10.99 -25.30
C SER A 239 0.12 10.13 -24.49
N ILE A 240 0.69 10.70 -23.43
CA ILE A 240 1.60 10.01 -22.52
C ILE A 240 0.87 8.88 -21.79
N LEU A 241 -0.29 9.14 -21.18
CA LEU A 241 -1.06 8.12 -20.46
C LEU A 241 -1.48 6.96 -21.36
N VAL A 242 -1.87 7.25 -22.61
CA VAL A 242 -2.19 6.23 -23.62
C VAL A 242 -0.96 5.40 -23.97
N ASN A 243 0.18 6.03 -24.26
CA ASN A 243 1.42 5.34 -24.64
C ASN A 243 2.04 4.50 -23.50
N LEU A 244 1.72 4.85 -22.25
CA LEU A 244 2.14 4.10 -21.06
C LEU A 244 1.22 2.94 -20.70
N ASP A 245 0.14 2.71 -21.47
CA ASP A 245 -0.89 1.70 -21.19
C ASP A 245 -1.56 1.90 -19.82
N TYR A 246 -1.79 3.16 -19.43
CA TYR A 246 -2.54 3.54 -18.23
C TYR A 246 -4.03 3.82 -18.50
N VAL A 247 -4.48 3.61 -19.75
CA VAL A 247 -5.84 3.94 -20.20
C VAL A 247 -6.60 2.67 -20.56
N LEU A 248 -7.73 2.46 -19.89
CA LEU A 248 -8.74 1.46 -20.19
C LEU A 248 -9.56 1.91 -21.41
N CYS A 249 -9.38 1.22 -22.54
CA CYS A 249 -10.13 1.46 -23.77
C CYS A 249 -11.14 0.33 -24.02
N ILE A 250 -12.35 0.44 -23.46
CA ILE A 250 -13.37 -0.64 -23.45
C ILE A 250 -13.64 -1.19 -24.86
N ASN A 251 -13.81 -0.31 -25.84
CA ASN A 251 -14.10 -0.67 -27.24
C ASN A 251 -12.95 -1.42 -27.96
N LYS A 252 -11.77 -1.48 -27.37
CA LYS A 252 -10.62 -2.26 -27.89
C LYS A 252 -10.50 -3.64 -27.24
N PHE A 253 -11.29 -3.96 -26.21
CA PHE A 253 -11.28 -5.26 -25.56
C PHE A 253 -12.31 -6.20 -26.16
N ASN A 254 -11.86 -7.03 -27.11
CA ASN A 254 -12.61 -8.21 -27.57
C ASN A 254 -12.29 -9.46 -26.74
N LYS A 255 -11.70 -9.30 -25.55
CA LYS A 255 -11.24 -10.43 -24.71
C LYS A 255 -12.31 -10.79 -23.68
N THR A 256 -12.72 -12.05 -23.64
CA THR A 256 -13.64 -12.62 -22.64
C THR A 256 -12.98 -12.90 -21.26
N ASN A 257 -11.78 -12.37 -21.00
CA ASN A 257 -10.97 -12.69 -19.81
C ASN A 257 -10.21 -11.46 -19.28
N PHE A 258 -10.84 -10.29 -19.26
CA PHE A 258 -10.32 -9.12 -18.56
C PHE A 258 -10.22 -9.40 -17.07
N THR A 259 -9.15 -8.91 -16.42
CA THR A 259 -8.82 -9.22 -15.02
C THR A 259 -8.75 -7.98 -14.14
N GLU A 260 -8.85 -8.14 -12.81
CA GLU A 260 -8.65 -7.03 -11.86
C GLU A 260 -7.24 -6.40 -11.97
N ASP A 261 -6.22 -7.18 -12.35
CA ASP A 261 -4.85 -6.71 -12.62
C ASP A 261 -4.80 -5.69 -13.76
N GLU A 262 -5.54 -5.99 -14.82
CA GLU A 262 -5.65 -5.11 -15.98
C GLU A 262 -6.42 -3.83 -15.67
N LEU A 263 -7.37 -3.88 -14.73
CA LEU A 263 -8.09 -2.71 -14.22
C LEU A 263 -7.20 -1.81 -13.36
N ILE A 264 -6.49 -2.39 -12.38
CA ILE A 264 -5.65 -1.63 -11.43
C ILE A 264 -4.51 -0.90 -12.15
N ARG A 265 -3.96 -1.49 -13.23
CA ARG A 265 -2.91 -0.87 -14.04
C ARG A 265 -3.38 0.29 -14.91
N ARG A 266 -4.70 0.45 -15.09
CA ARG A 266 -5.30 1.44 -15.99
C ARG A 266 -6.24 2.37 -15.22
N PRO A 267 -5.70 3.34 -14.45
CA PRO A 267 -6.52 4.23 -13.64
C PRO A 267 -7.34 5.25 -14.44
N PHE A 268 -7.24 5.27 -15.77
CA PHE A 268 -8.02 6.16 -16.63
C PHE A 268 -8.95 5.36 -17.53
N LEU A 269 -10.19 5.81 -17.71
CA LEU A 269 -11.11 5.30 -18.72
C LEU A 269 -11.13 6.22 -19.93
N LEU A 270 -10.94 5.68 -21.13
CA LEU A 270 -11.27 6.38 -22.37
C LEU A 270 -12.77 6.30 -22.61
N HIS A 271 -13.44 7.45 -22.54
CA HIS A 271 -14.87 7.57 -22.79
C HIS A 271 -15.15 7.86 -24.27
N GLU A 272 -16.39 7.63 -24.71
CA GLU A 272 -16.81 7.83 -26.11
C GLU A 272 -16.70 9.29 -26.59
N ASP A 273 -16.73 10.25 -25.66
CA ASP A 273 -16.55 11.67 -25.94
C ASP A 273 -15.07 12.04 -26.22
N GLY A 274 -14.19 11.04 -26.29
CA GLY A 274 -12.78 11.17 -26.58
C GLY A 274 -11.92 11.59 -25.40
N ASN A 275 -12.49 11.75 -24.21
CA ASN A 275 -11.77 12.22 -23.03
C ASN A 275 -11.38 11.07 -22.10
N LEU A 276 -10.33 11.29 -21.29
CA LEU A 276 -9.94 10.37 -20.23
C LEU A 276 -10.57 10.79 -18.91
N TYR A 277 -11.13 9.81 -18.21
CA TYR A 277 -11.71 9.99 -16.88
C TYR A 277 -10.88 9.26 -15.85
N LEU A 278 -10.45 9.98 -14.81
CA LEU A 278 -9.72 9.38 -13.69
C LEU A 278 -10.66 8.51 -12.84
N LEU A 279 -10.32 7.23 -12.73
CA LEU A 279 -11.08 6.22 -11.99
C LEU A 279 -10.66 6.15 -10.52
N ASP A 280 -9.35 6.04 -10.25
CA ASP A 280 -8.81 5.86 -8.89
C ASP A 280 -7.42 6.47 -8.70
N ILE A 281 -7.32 7.43 -7.78
CA ILE A 281 -6.07 8.14 -7.46
C ILE A 281 -5.06 7.32 -6.66
N ARG A 282 -5.50 6.27 -5.96
CA ARG A 282 -4.61 5.43 -5.12
C ARG A 282 -3.60 4.65 -5.96
N ASN A 283 -3.95 4.43 -7.22
CA ASN A 283 -3.05 3.82 -8.19
C ASN A 283 -1.85 4.73 -8.49
N PHE A 284 -1.84 6.01 -8.13
CA PHE A 284 -0.70 6.90 -8.39
C PHE A 284 0.51 6.56 -7.51
N SER A 285 0.31 6.25 -6.22
CA SER A 285 1.38 5.69 -5.38
C SER A 285 1.97 4.44 -6.01
N LEU A 286 1.11 3.55 -6.51
CA LEU A 286 1.52 2.31 -7.16
C LEU A 286 2.26 2.58 -8.48
N ILE A 287 1.78 3.55 -9.27
CA ILE A 287 2.41 3.98 -10.52
C ILE A 287 3.83 4.47 -10.24
N MET A 288 3.98 5.39 -9.28
CA MET A 288 5.26 6.03 -9.00
C MET A 288 6.24 5.09 -8.28
N ASP A 289 5.78 4.33 -7.29
CA ASP A 289 6.67 3.51 -6.45
C ASP A 289 6.98 2.14 -7.04
N LYS A 290 6.08 1.58 -7.89
CA LYS A 290 6.25 0.23 -8.47
C LYS A 290 6.22 0.23 -9.99
N PHE A 291 5.16 0.73 -10.63
CA PHE A 291 5.03 0.58 -12.08
C PHE A 291 6.10 1.36 -12.85
N TRP A 292 6.63 2.44 -12.28
CA TRP A 292 7.73 3.18 -12.87
C TRP A 292 8.98 2.31 -13.08
N ILE A 293 9.31 1.44 -12.13
CA ILE A 293 10.44 0.50 -12.26
C ILE A 293 10.15 -0.50 -13.39
N PHE A 294 8.95 -1.08 -13.44
CA PHE A 294 8.56 -1.99 -14.52
C PHE A 294 8.53 -1.28 -15.88
N PHE A 295 8.17 -0.01 -15.90
CA PHE A 295 8.18 0.80 -17.10
C PHE A 295 9.60 1.00 -17.62
N LEU A 296 10.55 1.42 -16.76
CA LEU A 296 11.97 1.51 -17.14
C LEU A 296 12.52 0.18 -17.67
N PHE A 297 12.09 -0.94 -17.09
CA PHE A 297 12.41 -2.27 -17.60
C PHE A 297 11.85 -2.49 -19.02
N LYS A 298 10.54 -2.30 -19.23
CA LYS A 298 9.88 -2.47 -20.53
C LYS A 298 10.45 -1.55 -21.62
N SER A 299 10.84 -0.34 -21.26
CA SER A 299 11.46 0.63 -22.17
C SER A 299 12.93 0.33 -22.46
N ASN A 300 13.49 -0.80 -21.97
CA ASN A 300 14.90 -1.18 -22.08
C ASN A 300 15.90 -0.17 -21.45
N CYS A 301 15.44 0.71 -20.56
CA CYS A 301 16.31 1.67 -19.87
C CYS A 301 17.32 0.95 -18.95
N MET A 302 16.99 -0.26 -18.48
CA MET A 302 17.87 -1.08 -17.62
C MET A 302 19.28 -1.28 -18.20
N LYS A 303 19.42 -1.45 -19.51
CA LYS A 303 20.73 -1.67 -20.16
C LYS A 303 21.61 -0.43 -20.15
N LEU A 304 20.99 0.75 -20.04
CA LEU A 304 21.69 2.02 -19.84
C LEU A 304 22.13 2.19 -18.39
N ILE A 305 21.54 1.47 -17.44
CA ILE A 305 21.93 1.51 -16.03
C ILE A 305 23.06 0.51 -15.76
N ASP A 306 22.87 -0.73 -16.20
CA ASP A 306 23.85 -1.80 -16.11
C ASP A 306 23.59 -2.79 -17.25
N SER A 307 24.58 -2.94 -18.13
CA SER A 307 24.49 -3.77 -19.33
C SER A 307 24.34 -5.26 -19.04
N THR A 308 24.63 -5.71 -17.81
CA THR A 308 24.49 -7.11 -17.39
C THR A 308 23.06 -7.48 -17.02
N LEU A 309 22.18 -6.50 -16.84
CA LEU A 309 20.78 -6.73 -16.51
C LEU A 309 20.01 -7.26 -17.73
N SER A 310 19.56 -8.51 -17.64
CA SER A 310 18.89 -9.23 -18.73
C SER A 310 17.41 -9.54 -18.49
N ASN A 311 16.94 -9.56 -17.24
CA ASN A 311 15.57 -9.93 -16.90
C ASN A 311 15.03 -9.13 -15.72
N ILE A 312 13.71 -9.19 -15.53
CA ILE A 312 13.03 -8.38 -14.50
C ILE A 312 13.49 -8.73 -13.09
N ASN A 313 13.77 -10.01 -12.80
CA ASN A 313 14.18 -10.44 -11.47
C ASN A 313 15.59 -9.92 -11.13
N SER A 314 16.52 -9.96 -12.10
CA SER A 314 17.86 -9.38 -11.90
C SER A 314 17.78 -7.86 -11.73
N PHE A 315 16.89 -7.19 -12.47
CA PHE A 315 16.68 -5.76 -12.30
C PHE A 315 16.05 -5.39 -10.95
N LEU A 316 15.00 -6.10 -10.50
CA LEU A 316 14.39 -5.87 -9.19
C LEU A 316 15.39 -6.13 -8.04
N SER A 317 16.21 -7.17 -8.18
CA SER A 317 17.31 -7.45 -7.22
C SER A 317 18.34 -6.31 -7.19
N PHE A 318 18.73 -5.80 -8.37
CA PHE A 318 19.61 -4.63 -8.49
C PHE A 318 18.99 -3.40 -7.82
N ILE A 319 17.72 -3.10 -8.09
CA ILE A 319 17.02 -1.96 -7.47
C ILE A 319 16.93 -2.14 -5.95
N GLY A 320 16.63 -3.34 -5.45
CA GLY A 320 16.60 -3.62 -4.02
C GLY A 320 17.93 -3.28 -3.34
N LYS A 321 19.04 -3.77 -3.90
CA LYS A 321 20.37 -3.59 -3.31
C LYS A 321 20.98 -2.22 -3.55
N GLU A 322 21.02 -1.78 -4.80
CA GLU A 322 21.76 -0.57 -5.17
C GLU A 322 20.94 0.70 -4.92
N TYR A 323 19.62 0.68 -5.14
CA TYR A 323 18.76 1.83 -4.87
C TYR A 323 18.25 1.84 -3.42
N TYR A 324 17.43 0.86 -3.01
CA TYR A 324 16.77 0.92 -1.71
C TYR A 324 17.75 0.81 -0.55
N GLU A 325 18.62 -0.21 -0.53
CA GLU A 325 19.56 -0.45 0.56
C GLU A 325 20.70 0.59 0.58
N LYS A 326 21.54 0.59 -0.47
CA LYS A 326 22.79 1.36 -0.47
C LYS A 326 22.62 2.85 -0.75
N PHE A 327 21.77 3.23 -1.70
CA PHE A 327 21.63 4.63 -2.08
C PHE A 327 20.63 5.36 -1.20
N PHE A 328 19.43 4.80 -0.99
CA PHE A 328 18.34 5.52 -0.36
C PHE A 328 18.37 5.40 1.17
N LEU A 329 18.08 4.22 1.71
CA LEU A 329 17.97 4.01 3.16
C LEU A 329 19.27 4.24 3.90
N LEU A 330 20.40 3.80 3.33
CA LEU A 330 21.68 4.03 3.98
C LEU A 330 22.03 5.52 4.08
N ASN A 331 21.82 6.30 3.02
CA ASN A 331 22.09 7.74 3.07
C ASN A 331 21.13 8.47 4.02
N LEU A 332 19.85 8.07 4.06
CA LEU A 332 18.90 8.57 5.06
C LEU A 332 19.40 8.30 6.48
N ILE A 333 19.74 7.06 6.80
CA ILE A 333 20.09 6.67 8.17
C ILE A 333 21.47 7.23 8.58
N LYS A 334 22.43 7.32 7.65
CA LYS A 334 23.72 7.99 7.89
C LYS A 334 23.56 9.44 8.34
N ASP A 335 22.50 10.13 7.93
CA ASP A 335 22.23 11.51 8.36
C ASP A 335 21.93 11.65 9.87
N LEU A 336 21.62 10.54 10.55
CA LEU A 336 21.46 10.51 12.01
C LEU A 336 22.78 10.63 12.77
N ASN A 337 23.92 10.45 12.09
CA ASN A 337 25.24 10.51 12.71
C ASN A 337 25.50 11.90 13.31
N LYS A 338 25.78 11.94 14.62
CA LYS A 338 26.07 13.17 15.38
C LYS A 338 26.79 12.84 16.67
N LYS A 339 27.12 13.84 17.49
CA LYS A 339 27.71 13.61 18.82
C LYS A 339 26.84 12.61 19.61
N TYR A 340 27.47 11.54 20.10
CA TYR A 340 26.84 10.42 20.82
C TYR A 340 25.90 9.51 20.01
N VAL A 341 25.83 9.67 18.69
CA VAL A 341 25.09 8.79 17.78
C VAL A 341 26.02 8.37 16.64
N GLU A 342 26.44 7.12 16.64
CA GLU A 342 27.35 6.55 15.63
C GLU A 342 26.58 5.61 14.72
N VAL A 343 26.71 5.78 13.41
CA VAL A 343 26.07 4.91 12.40
C VAL A 343 27.14 4.06 11.71
N PHE A 344 26.96 2.74 11.76
CA PHE A 344 27.87 1.75 11.19
C PHE A 344 27.19 0.99 10.05
N PRO A 345 27.39 1.37 8.78
CA PRO A 345 27.02 0.51 7.65
C PRO A 345 27.82 -0.78 7.64
N SER A 346 27.25 -1.83 7.08
CA SER A 346 27.97 -3.07 6.80
C SER A 346 27.43 -3.81 5.59
N ASP A 347 28.35 -4.40 4.81
CA ASP A 347 28.05 -5.46 3.84
C ASP A 347 28.50 -6.85 4.38
N ASP A 348 28.97 -6.93 5.63
CA ASP A 348 29.45 -8.17 6.26
C ASP A 348 28.27 -9.00 6.76
N GLN A 349 28.21 -10.28 6.39
CA GLN A 349 27.19 -11.21 6.86
C GLN A 349 27.13 -11.33 8.40
N ASN A 350 28.21 -11.02 9.10
CA ASN A 350 28.30 -11.05 10.57
C ASN A 350 27.76 -9.79 11.25
N ARG A 351 27.31 -8.80 10.48
CA ARG A 351 26.70 -7.56 10.96
C ARG A 351 25.34 -7.36 10.26
N PRO A 352 24.42 -6.60 10.86
CA PRO A 352 23.25 -6.14 10.13
C PRO A 352 23.69 -5.11 9.08
N ASP A 353 22.83 -4.83 8.11
CA ASP A 353 23.13 -3.83 7.06
C ASP A 353 23.50 -2.47 7.67
N ILE A 354 22.84 -2.09 8.77
CA ILE A 354 23.15 -0.88 9.52
C ILE A 354 23.05 -1.13 11.03
N SER A 355 24.04 -0.66 11.78
CA SER A 355 23.96 -0.52 13.23
C SER A 355 23.98 0.95 13.64
N ILE A 356 23.12 1.36 14.58
CA ILE A 356 23.14 2.72 15.15
C ILE A 356 23.40 2.60 16.65
N LEU A 357 24.47 3.23 17.13
CA LEU A 357 24.86 3.21 18.54
C LEU A 357 24.64 4.58 19.18
N ILE A 358 23.82 4.63 20.23
CA ILE A 358 23.53 5.84 20.98
C ILE A 358 24.10 5.75 22.38
N ASP A 359 24.89 6.75 22.78
CA ASP A 359 25.49 6.89 24.11
C ASP A 359 26.24 5.63 24.59
N LYS A 360 26.71 4.77 23.67
CA LYS A 360 27.25 3.43 23.95
C LYS A 360 26.33 2.54 24.81
N ARG A 361 25.03 2.84 24.87
CA ARG A 361 24.02 2.18 25.74
C ARG A 361 22.80 1.65 25.00
N ILE A 362 22.54 2.13 23.79
CA ILE A 362 21.44 1.65 22.95
C ILE A 362 22.05 1.31 21.59
N ILE A 363 21.83 0.09 21.10
CA ILE A 363 22.21 -0.29 19.75
C ILE A 363 20.97 -0.71 18.97
N TYR A 364 20.72 -0.04 17.85
CA TYR A 364 19.77 -0.51 16.85
C TYR A 364 20.52 -1.42 15.89
N LEU A 365 19.99 -2.62 15.67
CA LEU A 365 20.48 -3.56 14.66
C LEU A 365 19.43 -3.61 13.56
N ILE A 366 19.75 -3.03 12.41
CA ILE A 366 18.80 -2.75 11.34
C ILE A 366 19.14 -3.61 10.13
N GLU A 367 18.22 -4.51 9.80
CA GLU A 367 18.24 -5.27 8.56
C GLU A 367 17.28 -4.63 7.55
N ILE A 368 17.73 -4.39 6.33
CA ILE A 368 16.91 -3.87 5.24
C ILE A 368 16.50 -5.06 4.35
N LYS A 369 15.21 -5.14 4.03
CA LYS A 369 14.66 -6.17 3.16
C LYS A 369 13.85 -5.55 2.03
N SER A 370 14.41 -5.62 0.83
CA SER A 370 13.71 -5.26 -0.40
C SER A 370 13.23 -6.48 -1.18
N SER A 371 12.31 -7.24 -0.59
CA SER A 371 11.62 -8.35 -1.26
C SER A 371 10.31 -7.87 -1.86
N SER A 372 10.02 -8.22 -3.11
CA SER A 372 8.74 -7.89 -3.76
C SER A 372 7.75 -9.05 -3.62
N LEU A 373 6.55 -8.77 -3.11
CA LEU A 373 5.47 -9.76 -3.11
C LEU A 373 4.96 -9.92 -4.55
N HIS A 374 4.82 -11.16 -5.01
CA HIS A 374 4.24 -11.40 -6.33
C HIS A 374 2.80 -10.87 -6.36
N PHE A 375 2.48 -10.05 -7.37
CA PHE A 375 1.21 -9.33 -7.42
C PHE A 375 -0.01 -10.27 -7.40
N ASN A 376 0.06 -11.41 -8.10
CA ASN A 376 -0.99 -12.43 -8.08
C ASN A 376 -1.34 -12.94 -6.67
N THR A 377 -0.41 -12.92 -5.71
CA THR A 377 -0.73 -13.31 -4.33
C THR A 377 -1.86 -12.47 -3.73
N LEU A 378 -1.93 -11.19 -4.12
CA LEU A 378 -2.92 -10.24 -3.62
C LEU A 378 -4.22 -10.32 -4.42
N LEU A 379 -4.11 -10.38 -5.75
CA LEU A 379 -5.25 -10.51 -6.66
C LEU A 379 -6.02 -11.81 -6.42
N ASP A 380 -5.29 -12.93 -6.31
CA ASP A 380 -5.87 -14.24 -6.03
C ASP A 380 -6.32 -14.35 -4.56
N GLN A 381 -6.11 -13.30 -3.75
CA GLN A 381 -6.41 -13.25 -2.32
C GLN A 381 -5.83 -14.46 -1.58
N ASN A 382 -4.60 -14.86 -1.97
CA ASN A 382 -3.98 -16.11 -1.56
C ASN A 382 -3.15 -15.93 -0.28
N THR A 383 -3.81 -16.09 0.87
CA THR A 383 -3.17 -15.99 2.19
C THR A 383 -2.05 -16.99 2.40
N ALA A 384 -2.12 -18.19 1.80
CA ALA A 384 -1.05 -19.18 1.92
C ALA A 384 0.25 -18.69 1.26
N LYS A 385 0.17 -18.16 0.02
CA LYS A 385 1.32 -17.54 -0.66
C LYS A 385 1.81 -16.28 0.07
N PHE A 386 0.90 -15.51 0.69
CA PHE A 386 1.30 -14.33 1.48
C PHE A 386 2.10 -14.74 2.72
N LYS A 387 1.64 -15.76 3.44
CA LYS A 387 2.37 -16.35 4.57
C LYS A 387 3.71 -16.94 4.14
N GLU A 388 3.76 -17.68 3.04
CA GLU A 388 5.01 -18.23 2.49
C GLU A 388 6.02 -17.11 2.20
N PHE A 389 5.55 -16.00 1.61
CA PHE A 389 6.38 -14.82 1.38
C PHE A 389 6.95 -14.25 2.69
N ILE A 390 6.14 -14.14 3.74
CA ILE A 390 6.60 -13.67 5.06
C ILE A 390 7.62 -14.63 5.67
N ASP A 391 7.32 -15.93 5.65
CA ASP A 391 8.18 -16.97 6.20
C ASP A 391 9.56 -16.99 5.53
N LYS A 392 9.58 -16.93 4.19
CA LYS A 392 10.78 -16.97 3.37
C LYS A 392 11.68 -15.75 3.53
N ASN A 393 11.08 -14.56 3.66
CA ASN A 393 11.85 -13.32 3.60
C ASN A 393 12.12 -12.70 4.98
N PHE A 394 11.33 -13.03 5.99
CA PHE A 394 11.32 -12.30 7.27
C PHE A 394 11.34 -13.20 8.51
N ALA A 395 10.57 -14.30 8.55
CA ALA A 395 10.33 -15.04 9.80
C ALA A 395 11.21 -16.29 10.00
N LYS A 396 11.29 -17.20 9.01
CA LYS A 396 11.76 -18.59 9.25
C LYS A 396 13.06 -18.97 8.54
N GLU A 397 13.34 -18.40 7.37
CA GLU A 397 14.57 -18.75 6.62
C GLU A 397 15.85 -18.08 7.18
N LYS A 398 17.01 -18.36 6.59
CA LYS A 398 18.32 -17.83 7.03
C LYS A 398 18.42 -16.29 7.06
N LYS A 399 17.49 -15.57 6.43
CA LYS A 399 17.47 -14.11 6.29
C LYS A 399 16.37 -13.48 7.15
N GLY A 400 16.50 -12.19 7.49
CA GLY A 400 15.50 -11.48 8.30
C GLY A 400 15.71 -11.70 9.79
N SER A 401 14.72 -12.26 10.50
CA SER A 401 14.77 -12.52 11.95
C SER A 401 16.02 -13.31 12.36
N ASN A 402 16.33 -14.39 11.64
CA ASN A 402 17.48 -15.27 11.93
C ASN A 402 18.82 -14.58 11.73
N GLN A 403 18.91 -13.67 10.76
CA GLN A 403 20.10 -12.86 10.55
C GLN A 403 20.32 -11.90 11.71
N LEU A 404 19.26 -11.26 12.22
CA LEU A 404 19.32 -10.42 13.41
C LEU A 404 19.68 -11.22 14.67
N ILE A 405 19.13 -12.43 14.85
CA ILE A 405 19.49 -13.33 15.95
C ILE A 405 21.00 -13.64 15.90
N ARG A 406 21.54 -13.99 14.73
CA ARG A 406 22.98 -14.21 14.55
C ARG A 406 23.79 -12.95 14.88
N CYS A 407 23.33 -11.78 14.43
CA CYS A 407 24.00 -10.51 14.73
C CYS A 407 24.00 -10.21 16.24
N ILE A 408 22.94 -10.55 16.96
CA ILE A 408 22.85 -10.41 18.42
C ILE A 408 23.82 -11.38 19.11
N ASP A 409 23.95 -12.63 18.64
CA ASP A 409 24.94 -13.58 19.15
C ASP A 409 26.37 -13.06 18.99
N ILE A 410 26.66 -12.50 17.81
CA ILE A 410 27.98 -11.95 17.49
C ILE A 410 28.26 -10.69 18.29
N LEU A 411 27.27 -9.81 18.43
CA LEU A 411 27.34 -8.64 19.32
C LEU A 411 27.66 -9.08 20.74
N HIS A 412 26.97 -10.10 21.25
CA HIS A 412 27.21 -10.59 22.61
C HIS A 412 28.65 -11.04 22.85
N LYS A 413 29.27 -11.68 21.84
CA LYS A 413 30.65 -12.17 21.90
C LYS A 413 31.70 -11.09 21.64
N ASN A 414 31.43 -10.16 20.72
CA ASN A 414 32.45 -9.28 20.12
C ASN A 414 32.17 -7.77 20.26
N TYR A 415 31.27 -7.35 21.17
CA TYR A 415 30.84 -5.94 21.32
C TYR A 415 31.98 -4.93 21.46
N LYS A 416 33.07 -5.26 22.19
CA LYS A 416 34.24 -4.37 22.35
C LYS A 416 34.92 -4.10 21.01
N LYS A 417 35.17 -5.16 20.23
CA LYS A 417 35.87 -5.08 18.94
C LYS A 417 34.98 -4.42 17.87
N LEU A 418 33.69 -4.74 17.84
CA LEU A 418 32.80 -4.30 16.77
C LEU A 418 32.30 -2.86 16.97
N TYR A 419 32.02 -2.47 18.22
CA TYR A 419 31.28 -1.23 18.53
C TYR A 419 31.89 -0.39 19.66
N GLN A 420 33.03 -0.82 20.23
CA GLN A 420 33.71 -0.13 21.34
C GLN A 420 32.81 0.09 22.57
N ILE A 421 31.90 -0.85 22.83
CA ILE A 421 31.03 -0.83 24.00
C ILE A 421 31.82 -1.34 25.21
N LYS A 422 31.74 -0.66 26.36
CA LYS A 422 32.47 -1.04 27.58
C LYS A 422 31.75 -2.13 28.36
N ASP A 423 30.46 -1.91 28.61
CA ASP A 423 29.61 -2.67 29.53
C ASP A 423 28.39 -3.22 28.76
N ILE A 424 28.39 -4.52 28.47
CA ILE A 424 27.32 -5.17 27.71
C ILE A 424 26.01 -5.32 28.50
N ASP A 425 26.11 -5.46 29.82
CA ASP A 425 25.01 -5.56 30.79
C ASP A 425 24.15 -4.29 30.87
N LYS A 426 24.69 -3.15 30.40
CA LYS A 426 23.97 -1.88 30.32
C LYS A 426 23.36 -1.62 28.94
N LEU A 427 23.67 -2.45 27.95
CA LEU A 427 23.28 -2.28 26.56
C LEU A 427 21.82 -2.69 26.34
N ILE A 428 21.04 -1.81 25.72
CA ILE A 428 19.71 -2.11 25.20
C ILE A 428 19.83 -2.39 23.71
N VAL A 429 19.41 -3.58 23.29
CA VAL A 429 19.43 -4.00 21.88
C VAL A 429 18.04 -3.79 21.27
N VAL A 430 17.99 -3.10 20.14
CA VAL A 430 16.74 -2.78 19.42
C VAL A 430 16.80 -3.38 18.01
N PRO A 431 16.30 -4.61 17.83
CA PRO A 431 16.28 -5.27 16.52
C PRO A 431 15.16 -4.70 15.63
N ILE A 432 15.50 -4.33 14.39
CA ILE A 432 14.59 -3.71 13.43
C ILE A 432 14.75 -4.37 12.06
N ILE A 433 13.64 -4.65 11.38
CA ILE A 433 13.64 -4.89 9.93
C ILE A 433 12.97 -3.72 9.24
N ILE A 434 13.68 -3.08 8.31
CA ILE A 434 13.09 -2.10 7.39
C ILE A 434 12.67 -2.82 6.13
N TYR A 435 11.41 -2.67 5.72
CA TYR A 435 10.89 -3.33 4.52
C TYR A 435 10.42 -2.31 3.48
N THR A 436 10.54 -2.68 2.19
CA THR A 436 10.10 -1.85 1.05
C THR A 436 8.76 -2.27 0.46
N GLU A 437 8.27 -3.46 0.79
CA GLU A 437 6.97 -3.98 0.35
C GLU A 437 5.84 -3.46 1.24
N HIS A 438 5.06 -2.50 0.74
CA HIS A 438 4.00 -1.86 1.51
C HIS A 438 2.96 -2.86 2.03
N HIS A 439 2.67 -3.97 1.33
CA HIS A 439 1.68 -4.95 1.77
C HIS A 439 2.02 -5.64 3.11
N LEU A 440 3.25 -5.48 3.61
CA LEU A 440 3.65 -5.92 4.95
C LEU A 440 3.20 -4.97 6.06
N ASN A 441 2.76 -3.74 5.74
CA ASN A 441 2.06 -2.84 6.66
C ASN A 441 0.60 -3.29 6.87
N LYS A 442 0.39 -4.58 7.12
CA LYS A 442 -0.89 -5.17 7.48
C LYS A 442 -0.86 -5.59 8.95
N PRO A 443 -2.02 -5.58 9.63
CA PRO A 443 -2.13 -6.21 10.93
C PRO A 443 -1.54 -7.63 10.98
N MET A 444 -1.07 -8.03 12.15
CA MET A 444 -0.41 -9.30 12.45
C MET A 444 0.98 -9.55 11.89
N VAL A 445 1.39 -8.92 10.79
CA VAL A 445 2.73 -9.18 10.20
C VAL A 445 3.85 -8.94 11.21
N ASN A 446 3.81 -7.79 11.90
CA ASN A 446 4.77 -7.43 12.93
C ASN A 446 4.82 -8.45 14.09
N LYS A 447 3.66 -8.82 14.62
CA LYS A 447 3.56 -9.78 15.74
C LYS A 447 4.04 -11.17 15.31
N TYR A 448 3.62 -11.65 14.14
CA TYR A 448 3.97 -12.94 13.58
C TYR A 448 5.49 -13.12 13.42
N VAL A 449 6.16 -12.14 12.81
CA VAL A 449 7.61 -12.16 12.64
C VAL A 449 8.33 -12.05 13.99
N ASN A 450 7.81 -11.21 14.91
CA ASN A 450 8.35 -11.11 16.25
C ASN A 450 8.18 -12.40 17.08
N GLU A 451 7.09 -13.15 16.96
CA GLU A 451 6.88 -14.42 17.67
C GLU A 451 7.96 -15.44 17.29
N SER A 452 8.27 -15.54 15.99
CA SER A 452 9.36 -16.38 15.50
C SER A 452 10.74 -15.93 16.02
N PHE A 453 10.98 -14.61 16.08
CA PHE A 453 12.21 -14.05 16.63
C PHE A 453 12.33 -14.25 18.15
N TYR A 454 11.28 -13.94 18.90
CA TYR A 454 11.29 -13.88 20.37
C TYR A 454 11.47 -15.26 21.00
N GLY A 455 10.87 -16.31 20.41
CA GLY A 455 11.09 -17.69 20.85
C GLY A 455 12.58 -18.11 20.83
N ASN A 456 13.34 -17.63 19.84
CA ASN A 456 14.77 -17.90 19.71
C ASN A 456 15.65 -17.02 20.63
N ILE A 457 15.22 -15.82 20.96
CA ILE A 457 15.96 -14.93 21.87
C ILE A 457 15.80 -15.35 23.33
N LEU A 458 14.59 -15.75 23.73
CA LEU A 458 14.30 -16.16 25.12
C LEU A 458 15.18 -17.32 25.61
N SER A 459 15.53 -18.25 24.72
CA SER A 459 16.32 -19.42 25.08
C SER A 459 17.82 -19.11 25.32
N LYS A 460 18.33 -17.96 24.85
CA LYS A 460 19.76 -17.69 24.76
C LYS A 460 20.40 -16.96 25.95
N LYS A 461 19.62 -16.58 26.97
CA LYS A 461 20.08 -16.00 28.26
C LYS A 461 21.23 -14.97 28.11
N TYR A 462 21.06 -13.97 27.26
CA TYR A 462 22.09 -12.94 27.04
C TYR A 462 22.28 -12.03 28.25
N ASN A 463 23.52 -11.55 28.45
CA ASN A 463 23.87 -10.56 29.48
C ASN A 463 23.65 -9.11 29.00
N PHE A 464 22.55 -8.83 28.28
CA PHE A 464 22.17 -7.46 27.93
C PHE A 464 21.26 -6.87 29.01
N LYS A 465 21.13 -5.53 29.07
CA LYS A 465 20.10 -4.90 29.90
C LYS A 465 18.70 -5.32 29.46
N GLU A 466 18.49 -5.31 28.15
CA GLU A 466 17.22 -5.66 27.52
C GLU A 466 17.45 -5.90 26.03
N VAL A 467 16.75 -6.89 25.47
CA VAL A 467 16.55 -7.02 24.02
C VAL A 467 15.08 -6.69 23.75
N LEU A 468 14.81 -5.61 23.03
CA LEU A 468 13.44 -5.25 22.66
C LEU A 468 12.87 -6.25 21.65
N PRO A 469 11.53 -6.37 21.57
CA PRO A 469 10.90 -7.17 20.51
C PRO A 469 11.30 -6.66 19.11
N LEU A 470 11.43 -7.59 18.17
CA LEU A 470 11.74 -7.29 16.77
C LEU A 470 10.61 -6.48 16.16
N THR A 471 10.94 -5.31 15.62
CA THR A 471 9.94 -4.42 15.00
C THR A 471 10.20 -4.29 13.51
N MET A 472 9.18 -4.55 12.70
CA MET A 472 9.18 -4.28 11.27
C MET A 472 8.64 -2.86 11.04
N ILE A 473 9.37 -2.06 10.27
CA ILE A 473 9.05 -0.66 10.00
C ILE A 473 9.08 -0.42 8.48
N TYR A 474 8.03 0.20 7.94
CA TYR A 474 8.01 0.54 6.52
C TYR A 474 9.01 1.67 6.24
N TYR A 475 9.73 1.61 5.13
CA TYR A 475 10.80 2.58 4.86
C TYR A 475 10.33 4.04 4.84
N ASP A 476 9.06 4.31 4.47
CA ASP A 476 8.51 5.67 4.45
C ASP A 476 8.46 6.32 5.84
N PHE A 477 8.41 5.52 6.93
CA PHE A 477 8.60 6.04 8.28
C PHE A 477 9.88 6.86 8.39
N PHE A 478 10.99 6.39 7.80
CA PHE A 478 12.26 7.11 7.83
C PHE A 478 12.24 8.31 6.87
N THR A 479 11.66 8.16 5.68
CA THR A 479 11.49 9.27 4.72
C THR A 479 10.80 10.48 5.37
N GLU A 480 9.74 10.26 6.14
CA GLU A 480 8.96 11.34 6.76
C GLU A 480 9.55 11.87 8.07
N ASN A 481 10.25 11.03 8.83
CA ASN A 481 10.60 11.32 10.21
C ASN A 481 12.11 11.41 10.48
N ILE A 482 12.97 11.35 9.45
CA ILE A 482 14.43 11.36 9.64
C ILE A 482 14.91 12.58 10.43
N PHE A 483 14.35 13.76 10.17
CA PHE A 483 14.71 14.98 10.87
C PHE A 483 14.31 14.95 12.36
N LEU A 484 13.11 14.44 12.66
CA LEU A 484 12.65 14.26 14.03
C LEU A 484 13.57 13.29 14.80
N LEU A 485 13.93 12.17 14.17
CA LEU A 485 14.85 11.19 14.73
C LEU A 485 16.27 11.75 14.91
N LYS A 486 16.72 12.60 13.97
CA LYS A 486 18.00 13.30 14.08
C LYS A 486 18.04 14.22 15.29
N ASN A 487 16.95 14.92 15.59
CA ASN A 487 16.87 15.79 16.76
C ASN A 487 16.71 14.99 18.06
N HIS A 488 15.87 13.96 18.05
CA HIS A 488 15.55 13.13 19.22
C HIS A 488 15.94 11.67 18.99
N SER A 489 17.24 11.38 19.09
CA SER A 489 17.82 10.06 18.72
C SER A 489 17.27 8.89 19.53
N ARG A 490 16.77 9.13 20.74
CA ARG A 490 16.15 8.10 21.60
C ARG A 490 14.67 7.86 21.28
N LEU A 491 14.05 8.67 20.44
CA LEU A 491 12.60 8.66 20.22
C LEU A 491 12.13 7.36 19.55
N LEU A 492 12.91 6.82 18.62
CA LEU A 492 12.60 5.54 17.96
C LEU A 492 12.45 4.40 18.98
N LYS A 493 13.37 4.29 19.94
CA LYS A 493 13.25 3.32 21.04
C LYS A 493 12.00 3.54 21.90
N ILE A 494 11.67 4.80 22.20
CA ILE A 494 10.50 5.13 23.03
C ILE A 494 9.23 4.65 22.34
N ILE A 495 9.04 5.00 21.07
CA ILE A 495 7.83 4.62 20.34
C ILE A 495 7.75 3.11 20.09
N ILE A 496 8.86 2.44 19.80
CA ILE A 496 8.90 0.97 19.68
C ILE A 496 8.47 0.32 20.99
N ARG A 497 8.99 0.79 22.13
CA ARG A 497 8.62 0.24 23.43
C ARG A 497 7.14 0.46 23.74
N ASP A 498 6.62 1.64 23.44
CA ASP A 498 5.21 1.96 23.70
C ASP A 498 4.25 1.23 22.76
N TYR A 499 4.67 0.98 21.51
CA TYR A 499 3.98 0.11 20.57
C TYR A 499 3.82 -1.29 21.15
N TRP A 500 4.91 -1.94 21.57
CA TRP A 500 4.83 -3.29 22.14
C TRP A 500 4.10 -3.36 23.47
N LYS A 501 4.15 -2.30 24.29
CA LYS A 501 3.30 -2.20 25.49
C LYS A 501 1.82 -2.13 25.12
N TYR A 502 1.46 -1.37 24.09
CA TYR A 502 0.09 -1.26 23.60
C TYR A 502 -0.42 -2.60 23.08
N ILE A 503 0.36 -3.29 22.24
CA ILE A 503 0.01 -4.62 21.72
C ILE A 503 -0.26 -5.59 22.86
N ARG A 504 0.64 -5.70 23.85
CA ARG A 504 0.43 -6.57 25.03
C ARG A 504 -0.82 -6.20 25.83
N LYS A 505 -1.16 -4.91 25.96
CA LYS A 505 -2.38 -4.47 26.65
C LYS A 505 -3.62 -4.91 25.87
N LYS A 506 -3.62 -4.75 24.56
CA LYS A 506 -4.74 -5.14 23.69
C LYS A 506 -4.89 -6.65 23.57
N ASP A 507 -3.78 -7.40 23.56
CA ASP A 507 -3.80 -8.86 23.64
C ASP A 507 -4.53 -9.35 24.90
N LYS A 508 -4.29 -8.73 26.07
CA LYS A 508 -5.01 -9.07 27.31
C LYS A 508 -6.50 -8.79 27.24
N ILE A 509 -6.88 -7.69 26.57
CA ILE A 509 -8.29 -7.35 26.34
C ILE A 509 -8.93 -8.39 25.42
N TYR A 510 -8.25 -8.74 24.32
CA TYR A 510 -8.70 -9.79 23.42
C TYR A 510 -8.84 -11.14 24.13
N MET A 511 -7.89 -11.56 24.96
CA MET A 511 -7.99 -12.80 25.75
C MET A 511 -9.22 -12.81 26.66
N LYS A 512 -9.68 -11.65 27.15
CA LYS A 512 -10.86 -11.52 28.01
C LYS A 512 -12.19 -11.53 27.24
N PHE A 513 -12.26 -10.85 26.09
CA PHE A 513 -13.52 -10.59 25.37
C PHE A 513 -13.68 -11.36 24.05
N GLN A 514 -12.59 -11.91 23.52
CA GLN A 514 -12.53 -12.76 22.31
C GLN A 514 -13.18 -12.19 21.03
N SER A 515 -13.45 -10.89 20.95
CA SER A 515 -14.01 -10.26 19.75
C SER A 515 -12.95 -10.07 18.65
N ALA A 516 -13.35 -10.22 17.38
CA ALA A 516 -12.51 -9.94 16.21
C ALA A 516 -11.94 -8.50 16.19
N GLN A 517 -12.73 -7.50 16.61
CA GLN A 517 -12.27 -6.11 16.74
C GLN A 517 -11.10 -5.97 17.71
N ASN A 518 -11.22 -6.53 18.93
CA ASN A 518 -10.10 -6.53 19.89
C ASN A 518 -8.89 -7.30 19.37
N TYR A 519 -9.09 -8.37 18.59
CA TYR A 519 -8.00 -9.09 17.95
C TYR A 519 -7.27 -8.23 16.92
N MET A 520 -8.00 -7.51 16.07
CA MET A 520 -7.43 -6.55 15.11
C MET A 520 -6.66 -5.42 15.81
N GLU A 521 -7.21 -4.87 16.90
CA GLU A 521 -6.55 -3.82 17.69
C GLU A 521 -5.27 -4.31 18.37
N ALA A 522 -5.23 -5.58 18.77
CA ALA A 522 -4.04 -6.23 19.30
C ALA A 522 -3.00 -6.59 18.21
N SER A 523 -3.29 -6.22 16.97
CA SER A 523 -2.55 -6.66 15.80
C SER A 523 -2.12 -5.51 14.89
N ILE A 524 -2.44 -4.26 15.24
CA ILE A 524 -2.10 -3.07 14.45
C ILE A 524 -0.61 -3.04 14.09
N SER A 525 -0.27 -2.52 12.91
CA SER A 525 1.13 -2.36 12.51
C SER A 525 1.84 -1.27 13.33
N PHE A 526 3.17 -1.29 13.31
CA PHE A 526 3.97 -0.22 13.93
C PHE A 526 3.72 1.13 13.27
N ASP A 527 3.69 1.18 11.95
CA ASP A 527 3.53 2.41 11.16
C ASP A 527 2.18 3.07 11.47
N ASP A 528 1.08 2.30 11.50
CA ASP A 528 -0.25 2.81 11.85
C ASP A 528 -0.33 3.28 13.31
N TYR A 529 0.33 2.57 14.23
CA TYR A 529 0.41 2.98 15.64
C TYR A 529 1.16 4.30 15.81
N ALA A 530 2.16 4.56 14.97
CA ALA A 530 3.05 5.69 15.14
C ALA A 530 2.43 7.03 14.70
N ILE A 531 1.41 7.01 13.86
CA ILE A 531 0.74 8.21 13.33
C ILE A 531 0.32 9.16 14.47
N GLY A 532 0.85 10.39 14.42
CA GLY A 532 0.52 11.49 15.33
C GLY A 532 1.16 11.40 16.73
N LYS A 533 1.78 10.28 17.11
CA LYS A 533 2.42 10.11 18.43
C LYS A 533 3.77 10.79 18.45
N TYR A 534 4.10 11.46 19.54
CA TYR A 534 5.41 12.11 19.73
C TYR A 534 5.89 13.02 18.57
N GLY A 535 4.96 13.52 17.74
CA GLY A 535 5.30 14.32 16.56
C GLY A 535 5.54 13.53 15.27
N PHE A 536 5.52 12.20 15.29
CA PHE A 536 5.63 11.38 14.08
C PHE A 536 4.49 11.67 13.10
N TYR A 537 4.82 11.73 11.80
CA TYR A 537 3.90 12.05 10.70
C TYR A 537 3.25 13.44 10.78
N LYS A 538 3.79 14.36 11.60
CA LYS A 538 3.33 15.76 11.66
C LYS A 538 4.17 16.73 10.81
N THR A 539 5.30 16.27 10.28
CA THR A 539 6.16 17.08 9.40
C THR A 539 5.39 17.49 8.13
N SER A 540 5.48 18.77 7.75
CA SER A 540 4.84 19.24 6.51
C SER A 540 5.54 18.64 5.27
N PRO A 541 4.84 18.43 4.14
CA PRO A 541 5.48 17.95 2.91
C PRO A 541 6.63 18.85 2.44
N LYS A 542 6.53 20.17 2.65
CA LYS A 542 7.60 21.13 2.35
C LYS A 542 8.85 20.88 3.18
N ASP A 543 8.69 20.60 4.48
CA ASP A 543 9.82 20.32 5.37
C ASP A 543 10.41 18.93 5.11
N ILE A 544 9.57 17.94 4.76
CA ILE A 544 10.05 16.63 4.28
C ILE A 544 10.95 16.86 3.06
N PHE A 545 10.46 17.58 2.04
CA PHE A 545 11.23 17.89 0.84
C PHE A 545 12.55 18.59 1.17
N LYS A 546 12.53 19.66 2.00
CA LYS A 546 13.74 20.39 2.40
C LYS A 546 14.78 19.48 3.05
N ASN A 547 14.33 18.61 3.96
CA ASN A 547 15.22 17.68 4.67
C ASN A 547 15.83 16.63 3.74
N ILE A 548 15.01 16.07 2.85
CA ILE A 548 15.46 15.07 1.88
C ILE A 548 16.37 15.69 0.82
N ASN A 549 16.05 16.88 0.32
CA ASN A 549 16.90 17.64 -0.59
C ASN A 549 18.30 17.87 0.00
N ARG A 550 18.39 18.25 1.28
CA ARG A 550 19.68 18.38 1.98
C ARG A 550 20.48 17.07 2.02
N ILE A 551 19.82 15.92 2.17
CA ILE A 551 20.49 14.62 2.26
C ILE A 551 20.98 14.14 0.89
N PHE A 552 20.20 14.36 -0.17
CA PHE A 552 20.44 13.79 -1.50
C PHE A 552 20.98 14.79 -2.54
N ASN A 553 20.98 16.08 -2.23
CA ASN A 553 21.30 17.19 -3.13
C ASN A 553 20.46 17.11 -4.42
N LEU A 554 19.16 17.34 -4.26
CA LEU A 554 18.15 17.24 -5.32
C LEU A 554 18.00 18.53 -6.14
N GLU A 555 18.57 19.66 -5.68
CA GLU A 555 18.72 20.88 -6.48
C GLU A 555 19.73 20.62 -7.60
N ASN A 556 19.21 20.36 -8.81
CA ASN A 556 19.93 20.38 -10.09
C ASN A 556 18.96 20.86 -11.17
#